data_AF-A0A3A6NDF2-F1
#
_entry.id   AF-A0A3A6NDF2-F1
#
_cell.length_a   1.000
_cell.length_b   1.000
_cell.length_c   1.000
_cell.angle_alpha   90.00
_cell.angle_beta   90.00
_cell.angle_gamma   90.00
#
_symmetry.space_group_name_H-M   'P 1'
#
loop_
_entity.id
_entity.type
_entity.pdbx_description
1 polymer ?
#
loop_
_entity_poly.entity_id
_entity_poly.type
_entity_poly.pdbx_seq_one_letter_code
_entity_poly.pdbx_strand_id
1 'polypeptide(L)' 'MMNHPLKEKIINELDRLSQEQQKKLLDYVLTLKMSNKKAVKGEKLLDFSGAISKEDLAVMEKSIKEGCEKVDLNEW' A
#
# COMPACT_ATOMS: atom_id res chain seq x y z
N MET A 1 -2.36 -37.22 -5.67
CA MET A 1 -3.05 -36.05 -5.08
C MET A 1 -2.07 -35.39 -4.13
N MET A 2 -1.68 -34.13 -4.36
CA MET A 2 -0.76 -33.46 -3.43
C MET A 2 -1.52 -33.17 -2.14
N ASN A 3 -1.19 -33.91 -1.09
CA ASN A 3 -1.65 -33.61 0.26
C ASN A 3 -1.11 -32.22 0.60
N HIS A 4 -1.99 -31.25 0.84
CA HIS A 4 -1.59 -29.93 1.32
C HIS A 4 -1.90 -29.90 2.82
N PRO A 5 -1.08 -30.55 3.67
CA PRO A 5 -1.38 -30.70 5.09
C PRO A 5 -1.58 -29.34 5.78
N LEU A 6 -0.97 -28.28 5.25
CA LEU A 6 -1.18 -26.92 5.72
C LEU A 6 -2.55 -26.36 5.34
N LYS A 7 -3.02 -26.59 4.11
CA LYS A 7 -4.35 -26.14 3.67
C LYS A 7 -5.45 -26.80 4.50
N GLU A 8 -5.33 -28.10 4.73
CA GLU A 8 -6.29 -28.86 5.55
C GLU A 8 -6.30 -28.38 7.00
N LYS A 9 -5.13 -28.12 7.59
CA LYS A 9 -5.04 -27.50 8.92
C LYS A 9 -5.72 -26.13 8.98
N ILE A 10 -5.54 -25.28 7.97
CA ILE A 10 -6.19 -23.96 7.91
C ILE A 10 -7.71 -24.10 7.87
N ILE A 11 -8.24 -25.04 7.06
CA ILE A 11 -9.68 -25.30 6.98
C ILE A 11 -10.22 -25.80 8.32
N ASN A 12 -9.52 -26.75 8.96
CA ASN A 12 -9.94 -27.30 10.25
C ASN A 12 -9.96 -26.25 11.37
N GLU A 13 -9.02 -25.31 11.37
CA GLU A 13 -9.01 -24.21 12.36
C GLU A 13 -10.05 -23.13 12.02
N LEU A 14 -10.37 -22.91 10.75
CA LEU A 14 -11.38 -21.93 10.32
C LEU A 14 -12.77 -22.23 10.93
N ASP A 15 -13.14 -23.50 11.01
CA ASP A 15 -14.42 -23.95 11.55
C ASP A 15 -14.54 -23.72 13.07
N ARG A 16 -13.42 -23.46 13.76
CA ARG A 16 -13.36 -23.22 15.21
C ARG A 16 -13.41 -21.73 15.55
N LEU A 17 -13.35 -20.86 14.55
CA LEU A 17 -13.38 -19.41 14.71
C LEU A 17 -14.83 -18.89 14.76
N SER A 18 -15.04 -17.80 15.50
CA SER A 18 -16.29 -17.04 15.42
C SER A 18 -16.45 -16.39 14.04
N GLN A 19 -17.68 -16.01 13.67
CA GLN A 19 -17.91 -15.30 12.40
C GLN A 19 -17.08 -14.02 12.25
N GLU A 20 -16.88 -13.28 13.34
CA GLU A 20 -16.07 -12.07 13.34
C GLU A 20 -14.60 -12.37 13.04
N GLN A 21 -14.07 -13.43 13.64
CA GLN A 21 -12.70 -13.89 13.40
C GLN A 21 -12.52 -14.43 11.98
N GLN A 22 -13.51 -15.16 11.45
CA GLN A 22 -13.51 -15.60 10.06
C GLN A 22 -13.50 -14.43 9.09
N LYS A 23 -14.29 -13.38 9.36
CA LYS A 23 -14.30 -12.15 8.55
C LYS A 23 -12.94 -11.45 8.55
N LYS A 24 -12.28 -11.37 9.71
CA LYS A 24 -10.92 -10.82 9.84
C LYS A 24 -9.89 -11.64 9.05
N LEU A 25 -9.98 -12.96 9.09
CA LEU A 25 -9.09 -13.84 8.32
C LEU A 25 -9.32 -13.70 6.81
N LEU A 26 -10.58 -13.58 6.37
CA LEU A 26 -10.92 -13.33 4.97
C LEU A 26 -10.31 -12.02 4.48
N ASP A 27 -10.44 -10.94 5.24
CA ASP A 27 -9.85 -9.63 4.92
C ASP A 27 -8.31 -9.71 4.79
N TYR A 28 -7.66 -10.43 5.69
CA TYR A 28 -6.22 -10.68 5.63
C TYR A 28 -5.82 -11.45 4.37
N VAL A 29 -6.52 -12.55 4.03
CA VAL A 29 -6.23 -13.34 2.82
C VAL A 29 -6.44 -12.51 1.55
N LEU A 30 -7.49 -11.69 1.50
CA LEU A 30 -7.73 -10.77 0.39
C LEU A 30 -6.60 -9.73 0.29
N THR A 31 -6.16 -9.19 1.42
CA THR A 31 -5.01 -8.29 1.48
C THR A 31 -3.73 -8.96 1.00
N LEU A 32 -3.46 -10.21 1.39
CA LEU A 32 -2.31 -10.99 0.90
C LEU A 32 -2.36 -11.23 -0.62
N LYS A 33 -3.55 -11.48 -1.17
CA LYS A 33 -3.74 -11.58 -2.62
C LYS A 33 -3.47 -10.25 -3.33
N MET A 34 -3.79 -9.13 -2.66
CA MET A 34 -3.58 -7.78 -3.18
C MET A 34 -2.16 -7.25 -2.95
N SER A 35 -1.46 -7.66 -1.89
CA SER A 35 -0.06 -7.30 -1.64
C SER A 35 0.90 -8.05 -2.56
N ASN A 36 0.44 -9.13 -3.19
CA ASN A 36 1.03 -9.69 -4.40
C ASN A 36 0.85 -8.81 -5.64
N LYS A 37 0.32 -7.58 -5.52
CA LYS A 37 0.60 -6.51 -6.48
C LYS A 37 2.12 -6.36 -6.51
N LYS A 38 2.72 -7.02 -7.51
CA LYS A 38 4.15 -7.08 -7.77
C LYS A 38 4.76 -5.73 -7.44
N ALA A 39 5.76 -5.71 -6.55
CA ALA A 39 6.67 -4.59 -6.46
C ALA A 39 7.05 -4.20 -7.89
N VAL A 40 6.71 -2.97 -8.27
CA VAL A 40 6.98 -2.51 -9.61
C VAL A 40 8.48 -2.27 -9.66
N LYS A 41 9.17 -2.86 -10.65
CA LYS A 41 10.60 -2.58 -10.85
C LYS A 41 10.79 -1.06 -10.92
N GLY A 42 11.82 -0.55 -10.24
CA GLY A 42 12.11 0.89 -10.21
C GLY A 42 12.24 1.52 -11.60
N GLU A 43 12.65 0.74 -12.60
CA GLU A 43 12.65 1.12 -14.02
C GLU A 43 11.29 1.66 -14.51
N LYS A 44 10.17 1.13 -14.03
CA LYS A 44 8.82 1.62 -14.38
C LYS A 44 8.48 2.97 -13.74
N LEU A 45 9.24 3.42 -12.75
CA LEU A 45 9.07 4.76 -12.20
C LEU A 45 9.60 5.83 -13.17
N LEU A 46 10.47 5.45 -14.11
CA LEU A 46 10.99 6.36 -15.13
C LEU A 46 9.89 6.87 -16.07
N ASP A 47 8.80 6.10 -16.24
CA ASP A 47 7.62 6.52 -17.02
C ASP A 47 6.96 7.78 -16.44
N PHE A 48 7.19 8.10 -15.16
CA PHE A 48 6.69 9.31 -14.50
C PHE A 48 7.68 10.49 -14.57
N SER A 49 8.87 10.31 -15.14
CA SER A 49 9.85 11.39 -15.25
C SER A 49 9.32 12.51 -16.14
N GLY A 50 9.20 13.71 -15.57
CA GLY A 50 8.63 14.87 -16.27
C GLY A 50 7.12 14.78 -16.54
N ALA A 51 6.40 13.86 -15.89
CA ALA A 51 4.95 13.72 -16.07
C ALA A 51 4.13 14.87 -15.48
N ILE A 52 4.73 15.69 -14.60
CA ILE A 52 4.07 16.87 -14.02
C ILE A 52 4.26 18.05 -14.99
N SER A 53 3.15 18.66 -15.39
CA SER A 53 3.16 19.83 -16.28
C SER A 53 3.82 21.04 -15.60
N LYS A 54 4.27 22.02 -16.39
CA LYS A 54 4.85 23.26 -15.84
C LYS A 54 3.82 24.05 -15.05
N GLU A 55 2.58 24.01 -15.50
CA GLU A 55 1.43 24.66 -14.88
C GLU A 55 1.16 24.04 -13.50
N ASP A 56 1.14 22.71 -13.41
CA ASP A 56 0.95 22.01 -12.14
C ASP A 56 2.13 22.24 -11.19
N LEU A 57 3.37 22.29 -11.70
CA LEU A 57 4.55 22.64 -10.90
C LEU A 57 4.42 24.04 -10.29
N ALA A 58 3.93 25.02 -11.04
CA ALA A 58 3.73 26.38 -10.54
C ALA A 58 2.64 26.43 -9.46
N VAL A 59 1.56 25.64 -9.60
CA VAL A 59 0.53 25.51 -8.56
C VAL A 59 1.11 24.90 -7.29
N MET A 60 1.87 23.81 -7.41
CA MET A 60 2.52 23.15 -6.27
C MET A 60 3.48 24.10 -5.55
N GLU A 61 4.32 24.84 -6.29
CA GLU A 61 5.26 25.81 -5.74
C GLU A 61 4.52 26.92 -4.96
N LYS A 62 3.44 27.45 -5.53
CA LYS A 62 2.61 28.46 -4.88
C LYS A 62 1.99 27.92 -3.59
N SER A 63 1.41 26.72 -3.62
CA SER A 63 0.81 26.09 -2.43
C SER A 63 1.83 25.84 -1.33
N ILE A 64 3.06 25.45 -1.66
CA ILE A 64 4.14 25.30 -0.67
C ILE A 64 4.50 26.66 -0.06
N LYS A 65 4.66 27.70 -0.87
CA LYS A 65 5.02 29.04 -0.37
C LYS A 65 3.94 29.69 0.49
N GLU A 66 2.67 29.43 0.17
CA GLU A 66 1.52 30.02 0.86
C GLU A 66 1.11 29.22 2.11
N GLY A 67 1.30 27.89 2.09
CA GLY A 67 0.81 26.99 3.13
C GLY A 67 1.89 26.31 3.99
N CYS A 68 3.17 26.38 3.63
CA CYS A 68 4.24 25.80 4.43
C CYS A 68 4.82 26.87 5.35
N GLU A 69 4.87 26.58 6.65
CA GLU A 69 5.53 27.44 7.63
C GLU A 69 6.99 27.65 7.24
N LYS A 70 7.51 28.87 7.44
CA LYS A 70 8.93 29.16 7.21
C LYS A 70 9.75 28.23 8.09
N VAL A 71 10.62 27.43 7.48
CA VAL A 71 11.64 26.69 8.22
C VAL A 71 12.59 27.72 8.82
N ASP A 72 12.51 27.95 10.13
CA ASP A 72 13.53 28.70 10.85
C ASP A 72 14.77 27.81 10.97
N LEU A 73 15.82 28.20 10.25
CA LEU A 73 17.10 27.48 10.22
C LEU A 73 17.84 27.53 11.58
N ASN A 74 17.34 28.30 12.54
CA ASN A 74 17.94 28.47 13.86
C ASN A 74 17.17 27.77 14.99
N GLU A 75 16.07 27.05 14.69
CA GLU A 75 15.28 26.33 15.71
C GLU A 75 15.71 24.86 15.90
N TRP A 76 16.96 24.51 15.56
CA TRP A 76 17.51 23.15 15.73
C TRP A 76 18.68 23.15 16.73
#